data_AF-A0A1Q3NN72-F1
#
_entry.id   AF-A0A1Q3NN72-F1
#
_cell.length_a   1.000
_cell.length_b   1.000
_cell.length_c   1.000
_cell.angle_alpha   90.00
_cell.angle_beta   90.00
_cell.angle_gamma   90.00
#
_symmetry.space_group_name_H-M   'P 1'
#
loop_
_entity.id
_entity.type
_entity.pdbx_description
1 polymer ?
#
loop_
_entity_poly.entity_id
_entity_poly.type
_entity_poly.pdbx_seq_one_letter_code
_entity_poly.pdbx_strand_id
1 'polypeptide(L)'
;MLSRQYAQDVKDFLWVTYDPEDRLIYPVIADWDDLLARTIDKGGYPSLSKDEVLSILFGLMYRNRIVEGLWWSMFEQGVTQKLLSHLSALDTDKY
;
A
#
# COMPACT_ATOMS: atom_id res chain seq x y z
N MET A 1 -17.20 4.38 -1.11
CA MET A 1 -16.68 3.04 -0.79
C MET A 1 -15.77 2.66 -1.94
N LEU A 2 -14.47 2.42 -1.71
CA LEU A 2 -13.58 1.94 -2.76
C LEU A 2 -13.92 0.48 -3.08
N SER A 3 -13.96 0.13 -4.37
CA SER A 3 -14.33 -1.21 -4.82
C SER A 3 -13.17 -2.19 -4.65
N ARG A 4 -13.48 -3.49 -4.53
CA ARG A 4 -12.46 -4.57 -4.59
C ARG A 4 -11.66 -4.50 -5.90
N GLN A 5 -12.30 -4.10 -7.00
CA GLN A 5 -11.63 -3.92 -8.29
C GLN A 5 -10.55 -2.85 -8.23
N TYR A 6 -10.84 -1.67 -7.66
CA TYR A 6 -9.84 -0.60 -7.53
C TYR A 6 -8.62 -1.04 -6.69
N ALA A 7 -8.86 -1.78 -5.60
CA ALA A 7 -7.77 -2.34 -4.81
C ALA A 7 -6.93 -3.36 -5.59
N GLN A 8 -7.56 -4.19 -6.41
CA GLN A 8 -6.87 -5.12 -7.30
C GLN A 8 -6.04 -4.37 -8.35
N ASP A 9 -6.59 -3.35 -8.99
CA ASP A 9 -5.89 -2.54 -9.99
C ASP A 9 -4.64 -1.86 -9.42
N VAL A 10 -4.72 -1.33 -8.18
CA VAL A 10 -3.57 -0.74 -7.50
C VAL A 10 -2.54 -1.80 -7.12
N LYS A 11 -2.99 -2.97 -6.65
CA LYS A 11 -2.10 -4.10 -6.38
C LYS A 11 -1.30 -4.50 -7.63
N ASP A 12 -1.97 -4.62 -8.77
CA ASP A 12 -1.34 -4.98 -10.04
C ASP A 12 -0.40 -3.87 -10.54
N PHE A 13 -0.79 -2.60 -10.40
CA PHE A 13 0.07 -1.45 -10.68
C PHE A 13 1.35 -1.47 -9.85
N LEU A 14 1.24 -1.68 -8.54
CA LEU A 14 2.40 -1.75 -7.63
C LEU A 14 3.33 -2.91 -8.00
N TRP A 15 2.77 -4.05 -8.38
CA TRP A 15 3.53 -5.21 -8.83
C TRP A 15 4.36 -4.89 -10.08
N VAL A 16 3.71 -4.36 -11.12
CA VAL A 16 4.38 -4.02 -12.38
C VAL A 16 5.39 -2.88 -12.19
N THR A 17 5.09 -1.92 -11.31
CA THR A 17 5.93 -0.73 -11.13
C THR A 17 7.20 -1.03 -10.33
N TYR A 18 7.06 -1.79 -9.25
CA TYR A 18 8.13 -1.95 -8.25
C TYR A 18 8.77 -3.35 -8.23
N ASP A 19 8.14 -4.36 -8.84
CA ASP A 19 8.73 -5.69 -9.04
C ASP A 19 8.43 -6.26 -10.45
N PRO A 20 8.77 -5.54 -11.53
CA PRO A 20 8.41 -5.92 -12.91
C PRO A 20 9.03 -7.26 -13.34
N GLU A 21 10.19 -7.61 -12.79
CA GLU A 21 10.93 -8.81 -13.16
C GLU A 21 10.75 -9.95 -12.14
N ASP A 22 9.92 -9.75 -11.10
CA ASP A 22 9.78 -10.67 -9.96
C ASP A 22 11.12 -11.04 -9.31
N ARG A 23 12.06 -10.08 -9.30
CA ARG A 23 13.46 -10.29 -8.91
C ARG A 23 13.75 -9.84 -7.49
N LEU A 24 12.78 -9.27 -6.77
CA LEU A 24 13.00 -8.72 -5.43
C LEU A 24 14.10 -7.64 -5.37
N ILE A 25 14.35 -6.92 -6.47
CA ILE A 25 15.43 -5.92 -6.49
C ILE A 25 14.90 -4.64 -5.84
N TYR A 26 15.20 -4.52 -4.56
CA TYR A 26 14.85 -3.38 -3.72
C TYR A 26 15.88 -2.26 -3.90
N PRO A 27 15.41 -1.03 -4.16
CA PRO A 27 16.01 0.11 -3.51
C PRO A 27 14.93 0.88 -2.73
N VAL A 28 15.15 0.98 -1.41
CA VAL A 28 14.59 2.03 -0.54
C VAL A 28 13.12 1.91 -0.15
N ILE A 29 12.78 0.94 0.69
CA ILE A 29 11.82 1.16 1.78
C ILE A 29 12.23 0.29 2.99
N ALA A 30 13.37 0.62 3.59
CA ALA A 30 13.59 0.18 4.97
C ALA A 30 12.43 0.74 5.81
N ASP A 31 11.83 -0.10 6.66
CA ASP A 31 10.88 0.30 7.71
C ASP A 31 9.39 0.45 7.33
N TRP A 32 8.90 -0.17 6.25
CA TRP A 32 7.45 -0.16 5.96
C TRP A 32 6.60 -0.80 7.08
N ASP A 33 7.11 -1.84 7.76
CA ASP A 33 6.47 -2.49 8.91
C ASP A 33 6.32 -1.47 10.07
N ASP A 34 7.38 -0.73 10.38
CA ASP A 34 7.38 0.31 11.42
C ASP A 34 6.54 1.53 11.04
N LEU A 35 6.54 1.88 9.75
CA LEU A 35 5.74 2.97 9.21
C LEU A 35 4.25 2.63 9.27
N LEU A 36 3.87 1.40 8.93
CA LEU A 36 2.52 0.88 9.07
C LEU A 36 2.09 0.87 10.55
N ALA A 37 2.93 0.35 11.45
CA ALA A 37 2.65 0.30 12.87
C ALA A 37 2.39 1.71 13.45
N ARG A 38 3.26 2.68 13.13
CA ARG A 38 3.09 4.09 13.54
C ARG A 38 1.82 4.72 12.96
N THR A 39 1.50 4.39 11.71
CA THR A 39 0.30 4.92 11.03
C THR A 39 -0.98 4.42 11.69
N ILE A 40 -1.06 3.12 11.99
CA ILE A 40 -2.23 2.51 12.63
C ILE A 40 -2.39 3.03 14.06
N ASP A 41 -1.32 2.98 14.86
CA ASP A 41 -1.35 3.33 16.28
C ASP A 41 -1.72 4.80 16.52
N LYS A 42 -1.20 5.71 15.70
CA LYS A 42 -1.40 7.15 15.86
C LYS A 42 -2.51 7.72 14.98
N GLY A 43 -3.20 6.89 14.20
CA GLY A 43 -4.16 7.35 13.20
C GLY A 43 -3.55 8.29 12.15
N GLY A 44 -2.25 8.14 11.87
CA GLY A 44 -1.43 9.07 11.07
C GLY A 44 -1.65 9.00 9.56
N TYR A 45 -2.71 8.36 9.09
CA TYR A 45 -3.00 8.23 7.65
C TYR A 45 -2.97 9.57 6.90
N PRO A 46 -3.58 10.67 7.40
CA PRO A 46 -3.60 11.94 6.67
C PRO A 46 -2.25 12.64 6.54
N SER A 47 -1.27 12.29 7.39
CA SER A 47 0.07 12.92 7.38
C SER A 47 1.08 12.20 6.49
N LEU A 48 0.71 11.05 5.92
CA LEU A 48 1.60 10.29 5.04
C LEU A 48 1.82 11.04 3.72
N SER A 49 3.07 11.07 3.26
CA SER A 49 3.42 11.45 1.89
C SER A 49 3.04 10.36 0.89
N LYS A 50 3.03 10.70 -0.41
CA LYS A 50 2.72 9.74 -1.49
C LYS A 50 3.66 8.54 -1.46
N ASP A 51 4.95 8.78 -1.29
CA ASP A 51 5.97 7.73 -1.24
C ASP A 51 5.79 6.82 -0.03
N GLU A 52 5.43 7.37 1.13
CA GLU A 52 5.13 6.58 2.34
C GLU A 52 3.88 5.71 2.17
N VAL A 53 2.83 6.22 1.51
CA VAL A 53 1.62 5.42 1.22
C VAL A 53 1.95 4.28 0.27
N LEU A 54 2.64 4.57 -0.84
CA LEU A 54 3.07 3.56 -1.81
C LEU A 54 3.98 2.52 -1.14
N SER A 55 4.81 2.98 -0.20
CA SER A 55 5.70 2.13 0.57
C SER A 55 4.98 1.10 1.42
N ILE A 56 3.97 1.54 2.18
CA ILE A 56 3.13 0.65 2.99
C ILE A 56 2.35 -0.31 2.10
N LEU A 57 1.71 0.18 1.03
CA LEU A 57 0.90 -0.64 0.13
C LEU A 57 1.75 -1.72 -0.55
N PHE A 58 2.94 -1.37 -1.01
CA PHE A 58 3.89 -2.32 -1.59
C PHE A 58 4.36 -3.35 -0.54
N GLY A 59 4.67 -2.91 0.68
CA GLY A 59 5.03 -3.81 1.78
C GLY A 59 3.96 -4.84 2.12
N LEU A 60 2.69 -4.41 2.17
CA LEU A 60 1.54 -5.31 2.37
C LEU A 60 1.38 -6.33 1.22
N MET A 61 1.51 -5.87 -0.02
CA MET A 61 1.47 -6.74 -1.20
C MET A 61 2.63 -7.75 -1.18
N TYR A 62 3.82 -7.29 -0.83
CA TYR A 62 5.02 -8.12 -0.76
C TYR A 62 4.90 -9.20 0.33
N ARG A 63 4.50 -8.83 1.55
CA ARG A 63 4.27 -9.78 2.64
C ARG A 63 3.17 -10.78 2.35
N ASN A 64 2.20 -10.46 1.49
CA ASN A 64 1.18 -11.42 1.07
C ASN A 64 1.77 -12.69 0.42
N ARG A 65 3.01 -12.65 -0.08
CA ARG A 65 3.74 -13.84 -0.59
C ARG A 65 4.24 -14.76 0.53
N ILE A 66 4.41 -14.23 1.75
CA ILE A 66 4.88 -14.97 2.94
C ILE A 66 3.68 -15.36 3.80
N VAL A 67 2.75 -14.43 3.98
CA VAL A 67 1.51 -14.60 4.73
C VAL A 67 0.36 -14.52 3.75
N GLU A 68 -0.09 -15.68 3.28
CA GLU A 68 -1.18 -15.77 2.32
C GLU A 68 -2.43 -15.03 2.82
N GLY A 69 -3.01 -14.20 1.95
CA GLY A 69 -4.25 -13.46 2.25
C GLY A 69 -4.07 -12.17 3.06
N LEU A 70 -2.85 -11.80 3.46
CA LEU A 70 -2.59 -10.58 4.23
C LEU A 70 -3.17 -9.31 3.57
N TRP A 71 -3.02 -9.17 2.25
CA TRP A 71 -3.55 -8.01 1.52
C TRP A 71 -5.06 -7.85 1.72
N TRP A 72 -5.80 -8.95 1.61
CA TRP A 72 -7.25 -8.95 1.74
C TRP A 72 -7.68 -8.81 3.19
N SER A 73 -6.96 -9.42 4.13
CA SER A 73 -7.20 -9.23 5.56
C SER A 73 -7.06 -7.75 5.96
N MET A 74 -6.03 -7.06 5.47
CA MET A 74 -5.83 -5.62 5.74
C MET A 74 -6.85 -4.74 5.01
N PHE A 75 -7.32 -5.16 3.83
CA PHE A 75 -8.41 -4.50 3.13
C PHE A 75 -9.73 -4.60 3.90
N GLU A 76 -10.06 -5.78 4.41
CA GLU A 76 -11.27 -6.04 5.20
C GLU A 76 -11.26 -5.32 6.56
N GLN A 77 -10.08 -5.15 7.15
CA GLN A 77 -9.86 -4.31 8.33
C GLN A 77 -9.85 -2.80 8.02
N GLY A 78 -9.96 -2.41 6.75
CA GLY A 78 -10.04 -1.02 6.30
C GLY A 78 -8.70 -0.28 6.24
N VAL A 79 -7.57 -0.93 6.54
CA VAL A 79 -6.22 -0.34 6.46
C VAL A 79 -5.89 0.02 5.01
N THR A 80 -6.00 -0.97 4.11
CA THR A 80 -5.74 -0.75 2.67
C THR A 80 -6.70 0.29 2.09
N GLN A 81 -7.96 0.30 2.52
CA GLN A 81 -8.95 1.28 2.05
C GLN A 81 -8.58 2.72 2.43
N LYS A 82 -8.10 2.95 3.65
CA LYS A 82 -7.64 4.28 4.10
C LYS A 82 -6.41 4.75 3.32
N LEU A 83 -5.43 3.85 3.13
CA LEU A 83 -4.23 4.14 2.35
C LEU A 83 -4.56 4.47 0.90
N LEU A 84 -5.42 3.68 0.25
CA LEU A 84 -5.87 3.92 -1.12
C LEU A 84 -6.66 5.22 -1.27
N SER A 85 -7.53 5.54 -0.31
CA SER A 85 -8.26 6.81 -0.31
C SER A 85 -7.33 8.01 -0.17
N HIS A 86 -6.30 7.89 0.68
CA HIS A 86 -5.29 8.93 0.85
C HIS A 86 -4.41 9.07 -0.39
N LEU A 87 -3.98 7.96 -0.99
CA LEU A 87 -3.25 7.94 -2.25
C LEU A 87 -4.01 8.68 -3.35
N SER A 88 -5.31 8.39 -3.50
CA SER A 88 -6.16 9.06 -4.49
C SER A 88 -6.34 10.55 -4.21
N ALA A 89 -6.25 10.99 -2.95
CA ALA A 89 -6.33 12.41 -2.59
C ALA A 89 -4.99 13.14 -2.83
N LEU A 90 -3.86 12.43 -2.73
CA LEU A 90 -2.52 12.96 -3.03
C LEU A 90 -2.20 12.98 -4.53
N ASP A 91 -2.82 12.09 -5.31
CA ASP A 91 -2.65 11.99 -6.77
C ASP A 91 -3.54 13.01 -7.51
N THR A 92 -3.41 14.30 -7.15
CA THR A 92 -4.20 15.40 -7.72
C THR A 92 -3.88 15.73 -9.19
N ASP A 93 -2.85 15.10 -9.78
CA ASP A 93 -2.42 15.33 -11.18
C ASP A 93 -3.33 14.67 -12.24
N LYS A 94 -4.54 14.25 -11.88
CA LYS A 94 -5.55 13.70 -12.81
C LYS A 94 -6.70 14.65 -13.17
N TYR A 95 -6.54 15.97 -12.94
CA TYR A 95 -7.44 17.01 -13.45
C TYR A 95 -6.70 18.16 -14.12
#